data_AF-A0A5C5W2A4-F1
#
_entry.id   AF-A0A5C5W2A4-F1
#
_cell.length_a   1.000
_cell.length_b   1.000
_cell.length_c   1.000
_cell.angle_alpha   90.00
_cell.angle_beta   90.00
_cell.angle_gamma   90.00
#
_symmetry.space_group_name_H-M   'P 1'
#
loop_
_entity.id
_entity.type
_entity.pdbx_description
1 polymer ?
#
loop_
_entity_poly.entity_id
_entity_poly.type
_entity_poly.pdbx_seq_one_letter_code
_entity_poly.pdbx_strand_id
1 'polypeptide(L)'
;MEFNRANLTDRDRDLLDALTLRVRVLAVKQIAAEWFGRTAEPVKNARRRTNELARSGLVECFTAQVRPPLRLTQPIACWKPGDPPPRLAPLSGRLLKRWTAPVAATGLVVATRSAGRWMGGDGGRRPRRSEASHDLTVAAVYLNWRRRAPKEAEWQSEARLRRLGFGDQTRLPDAMVEIDGVRTVIEIGGAYSTEKLAEFHEFCWREGLPYEIW
;
A
#
# COMPACT_ATOMS: atom_id res chain seq x y z
N MET A 1 21.82 16.18 -12.02
CA MET A 1 22.52 14.89 -12.23
C MET A 1 21.59 13.98 -13.00
N GLU A 2 22.03 13.56 -14.18
CA GLU A 2 21.31 12.57 -14.98
C GLU A 2 21.42 11.19 -14.31
N PHE A 3 20.29 10.48 -14.30
CA PHE A 3 20.14 9.18 -13.68
C PHE A 3 20.81 8.12 -14.56
N ASN A 4 21.78 7.37 -14.05
CA ASN A 4 22.36 6.26 -14.81
C ASN A 4 21.42 5.03 -14.79
N ARG A 5 20.54 4.96 -15.79
CA ARG A 5 19.50 3.93 -15.95
C ARG A 5 20.01 2.61 -16.54
N ALA A 6 21.23 2.58 -17.07
CA ALA A 6 21.77 1.43 -17.81
C ALA A 6 21.98 0.19 -16.93
N ASN A 7 22.09 0.36 -15.61
CA ASN A 7 22.45 -0.69 -14.65
C ASN A 7 21.28 -1.15 -13.76
N LEU A 8 20.03 -0.91 -14.17
CA LEU A 8 18.85 -1.39 -13.45
C LEU A 8 18.54 -2.84 -13.79
N THR A 9 18.48 -3.68 -12.77
CA THR A 9 18.03 -5.08 -12.86
C THR A 9 16.51 -5.14 -12.91
N ASP A 10 15.95 -6.29 -13.32
CA ASP A 10 14.50 -6.51 -13.29
C ASP A 10 13.91 -6.34 -11.89
N ARG A 11 14.67 -6.76 -10.85
CA ARG A 11 14.32 -6.53 -9.45
C ARG A 11 14.18 -5.05 -9.12
N ASP A 12 15.05 -4.20 -9.65
CA ASP A 12 14.97 -2.75 -9.39
C ASP A 12 13.78 -2.13 -10.12
N ARG A 13 13.53 -2.54 -11.35
CA ARG A 13 12.37 -2.06 -12.13
C ARG A 13 11.08 -2.44 -11.43
N ASP A 14 10.98 -3.65 -10.93
CA ASP A 14 9.83 -4.17 -10.21
C ASP A 14 9.65 -3.51 -8.82
N LEU A 15 10.74 -3.23 -8.09
CA LEU A 15 10.68 -2.42 -6.87
C LEU A 15 10.25 -0.97 -7.16
N LEU A 16 10.71 -0.39 -8.27
CA LEU A 16 10.33 0.97 -8.69
C LEU A 16 8.88 1.02 -9.15
N ASP A 17 8.37 0.00 -9.86
CA ASP A 17 6.93 -0.15 -10.15
C ASP A 17 6.13 -0.11 -8.85
N ALA A 18 6.48 -0.97 -7.88
CA ALA A 18 5.80 -0.99 -6.58
C ALA A 18 5.76 0.39 -5.91
N LEU A 19 6.90 1.07 -5.81
CA LEU A 19 7.02 2.37 -5.14
C LEU A 19 6.44 3.57 -5.92
N THR A 20 6.22 3.43 -7.23
CA THR A 20 5.72 4.53 -8.07
C THR A 20 4.26 4.36 -8.48
N LEU A 21 3.78 3.12 -8.65
CA LEU A 21 2.46 2.83 -9.18
C LEU A 21 1.51 2.23 -8.13
N ARG A 22 2.05 1.51 -7.14
CA ARG A 22 1.24 0.61 -6.30
C ARG A 22 1.11 1.09 -4.86
N VAL A 23 2.22 1.51 -4.25
CA VAL A 23 2.28 1.92 -2.85
C VAL A 23 3.20 3.11 -2.68
N ARG A 24 2.87 4.00 -1.73
CA ARG A 24 3.65 5.23 -1.49
C ARG A 24 5.02 4.94 -0.87
N VAL A 25 5.09 3.95 0.01
CA VAL A 25 6.24 3.67 0.86
C VAL A 25 6.38 2.19 1.14
N LEU A 26 7.61 1.72 1.26
CA LEU A 26 7.92 0.39 1.77
C LEU A 26 8.92 0.49 2.91
N ALA A 27 8.76 -0.37 3.92
CA ALA A 27 9.84 -0.61 4.87
C ALA A 27 10.94 -1.44 4.21
N VAL A 28 12.19 -1.19 4.57
CA VAL A 28 13.34 -2.01 4.15
C VAL A 28 13.11 -3.50 4.43
N LYS A 29 12.43 -3.83 5.54
CA LYS A 29 12.09 -5.22 5.88
C LYS A 29 11.06 -5.83 4.92
N GLN A 30 10.09 -5.04 4.44
CA GLN A 30 9.15 -5.49 3.39
C GLN A 30 9.90 -5.72 2.08
N ILE A 31 10.81 -4.79 1.71
CA ILE A 31 11.64 -4.93 0.51
C ILE A 31 12.51 -6.19 0.59
N ALA A 32 13.14 -6.41 1.74
CA ALA A 32 13.99 -7.56 1.99
C ALA A 32 13.23 -8.88 1.84
N ALA A 33 12.05 -8.99 2.44
CA ALA A 33 11.23 -10.19 2.37
C ALA A 33 10.77 -10.49 0.94
N GLU A 34 10.35 -9.46 0.21
CA GLU A 34 9.73 -9.62 -1.10
C GLU A 34 10.76 -9.85 -2.22
N TRP A 35 11.82 -9.03 -2.29
CA TRP A 35 12.75 -9.06 -3.43
C TRP A 35 14.07 -9.77 -3.13
N PHE A 36 14.43 -9.95 -1.86
CA PHE A 36 15.72 -10.50 -1.43
C PHE A 36 15.59 -11.74 -0.53
N GLY A 37 14.36 -12.26 -0.32
CA GLY A 37 14.08 -13.33 0.62
C GLY A 37 14.81 -14.65 0.35
N ARG A 38 15.33 -14.85 -0.87
CA ARG A 38 16.14 -16.00 -1.28
C ARG A 38 17.65 -15.80 -1.16
N THR A 39 18.10 -14.68 -0.60
CA THR A 39 19.53 -14.38 -0.39
C THR A 39 19.97 -14.67 1.05
N ALA A 40 21.27 -14.86 1.30
CA ALA A 40 21.79 -15.16 2.64
C ALA A 40 21.57 -14.03 3.67
N GLU A 41 21.65 -12.77 3.23
CA GLU A 41 21.44 -11.59 4.09
C GLU A 41 20.38 -10.63 3.50
N PRO A 42 19.07 -10.99 3.47
CA PRO A 42 18.05 -10.25 2.73
C PRO A 42 17.97 -8.77 3.11
N VAL A 43 18.01 -8.46 4.42
CA VAL A 43 17.89 -7.08 4.91
C VAL A 43 19.11 -6.24 4.54
N LYS A 44 20.32 -6.80 4.65
CA LYS A 44 21.55 -6.10 4.30
C LYS A 44 21.62 -5.83 2.79
N ASN A 45 21.25 -6.83 1.98
CA ASN A 45 21.19 -6.69 0.53
C ASN A 45 20.14 -5.66 0.09
N ALA A 46 18.95 -5.70 0.68
CA ALA A 46 17.91 -4.69 0.43
C ALA A 46 18.41 -3.28 0.77
N ARG A 47 18.98 -3.07 1.96
CA ARG A 47 19.54 -1.76 2.36
C ARG A 47 20.62 -1.27 1.40
N ARG A 48 21.56 -2.15 1.04
CA ARG A 48 22.64 -1.82 0.12
C ARG A 48 22.05 -1.37 -1.23
N ARG A 49 21.12 -2.16 -1.78
CA ARG A 49 20.53 -1.84 -3.08
C ARG A 49 19.68 -0.57 -3.06
N THR A 50 18.86 -0.36 -2.03
CA THR A 50 18.05 0.87 -1.91
C THR A 50 18.94 2.11 -1.74
N ASN A 51 20.09 2.00 -1.08
CA ASN A 51 21.07 3.09 -0.99
C ASN A 51 21.74 3.38 -2.35
N GLU A 52 22.04 2.36 -3.15
CA GLU A 52 22.54 2.53 -4.53
C GLU A 52 21.50 3.24 -5.41
N LEU A 53 20.23 2.83 -5.32
CA LEU A 53 19.12 3.50 -6.01
C LEU A 53 18.92 4.93 -5.52
N ALA A 54 19.12 5.20 -4.22
CA ALA A 54 19.02 6.55 -3.67
C ALA A 54 20.15 7.47 -4.14
N ARG A 55 21.40 6.97 -4.21
CA ARG A 55 22.52 7.71 -4.82
C ARG A 55 22.30 8.02 -6.29
N SER A 56 21.56 7.15 -6.97
CA SER A 56 21.13 7.36 -8.36
C SER A 56 19.91 8.28 -8.47
N GLY A 57 19.36 8.77 -7.35
CA GLY A 57 18.22 9.67 -7.28
C GLY A 57 16.85 9.02 -7.45
N LEU A 58 16.76 7.67 -7.58
CA LEU A 58 15.52 6.97 -7.95
C LEU A 58 14.57 6.79 -6.75
N VAL A 59 15.15 6.60 -5.58
CA VAL A 59 14.41 6.48 -4.32
C VAL A 59 14.99 7.42 -3.28
N GLU A 60 14.27 7.59 -2.19
CA GLU A 60 14.74 8.28 -1.01
C GLU A 60 14.61 7.33 0.19
N CYS A 61 15.72 7.17 0.92
CA CYS A 61 15.79 6.38 2.14
C CYS A 61 15.73 7.32 3.36
N PHE A 62 14.89 7.00 4.34
CA PHE A 62 14.81 7.74 5.60
C PHE A 62 14.35 6.84 6.75
N THR A 63 14.51 7.32 7.98
CA THR A 63 14.02 6.62 9.16
C THR A 63 12.83 7.36 9.75
N ALA A 64 11.79 6.63 10.14
CA ALA A 64 10.64 7.19 10.84
C ALA A 64 10.22 6.32 12.03
N GLN A 65 9.58 6.95 13.00
CA GLN A 65 8.94 6.28 14.13
C GLN A 65 7.54 5.83 13.71
N VAL A 66 7.39 4.54 13.41
CA VAL A 66 6.14 3.95 12.92
C VAL A 66 5.80 2.69 13.69
N ARG A 67 4.50 2.37 13.80
CA ARG A 67 4.11 1.02 14.22
C ARG A 67 4.43 0.06 13.07
N PRO A 68 4.88 -1.17 13.38
CA PRO A 68 5.09 -2.17 12.34
C PRO A 68 3.77 -2.44 11.59
N PRO A 69 3.81 -2.79 10.30
CA PRO A 69 2.61 -3.13 9.56
C PRO A 69 1.88 -4.29 10.24
N LEU A 70 0.55 -4.27 10.18
CA LEU A 70 -0.26 -5.35 10.71
C LEU A 70 0.14 -6.68 10.05
N ARG A 71 0.04 -7.79 10.79
CA ARG A 71 0.18 -9.12 10.20
C ARG A 71 -1.11 -9.45 9.46
N LEU A 72 -1.07 -9.34 8.13
CA LEU A 72 -2.23 -9.49 7.26
C LEU A 72 -2.15 -10.82 6.50
N THR A 73 -3.02 -11.75 6.87
CA THR A 73 -3.20 -13.02 6.14
C THR A 73 -4.46 -13.02 5.29
N GLN A 74 -5.51 -12.32 5.73
CA GLN A 74 -6.82 -12.24 5.07
C GLN A 74 -7.57 -10.97 5.53
N PRO A 75 -8.58 -10.52 4.77
CA PRO A 75 -9.44 -9.42 5.20
C PRO A 75 -10.28 -9.81 6.42
N ILE A 76 -10.65 -8.81 7.24
CA ILE A 76 -11.46 -8.99 8.44
C ILE A 76 -12.96 -9.00 8.11
N ALA A 77 -13.33 -8.28 7.05
CA ALA A 77 -14.67 -8.30 6.49
C ALA A 77 -14.57 -8.17 4.97
N CYS A 78 -15.44 -8.89 4.27
CA CYS A 78 -15.69 -8.72 2.85
C CYS A 78 -17.19 -8.47 2.67
N TRP A 79 -17.54 -7.70 1.65
CA TRP A 79 -18.93 -7.50 1.24
C TRP A 79 -18.99 -7.29 -0.26
N LYS A 80 -20.08 -7.72 -0.89
CA LYS A 80 -20.41 -7.45 -2.29
C LYS A 80 -21.91 -7.12 -2.41
N PRO A 81 -22.32 -6.42 -3.48
CA PRO A 81 -23.73 -6.16 -3.74
C PRO A 81 -24.58 -7.44 -3.68
N GLY A 82 -25.68 -7.37 -2.94
CA GLY A 82 -26.59 -8.50 -2.69
C GLY A 82 -26.30 -9.28 -1.40
N ASP A 83 -25.11 -9.17 -0.80
CA ASP A 83 -24.82 -9.79 0.49
C ASP A 83 -25.40 -8.96 1.65
N PRO A 84 -25.76 -9.58 2.78
CA PRO A 84 -26.15 -8.84 3.98
C PRO A 84 -24.98 -7.98 4.49
N PRO A 85 -25.24 -6.77 5.01
CA PRO A 85 -24.19 -5.89 5.51
C PRO A 85 -23.44 -6.53 6.70
N PRO A 86 -22.12 -6.34 6.83
CA PRO A 86 -21.37 -6.85 7.96
C PRO A 86 -21.81 -6.16 9.26
N ARG A 87 -21.66 -6.87 10.39
CA ARG A 87 -21.93 -6.30 11.72
C ARG A 87 -20.86 -5.24 12.07
N LEU A 88 -21.17 -3.98 11.81
CA LEU A 88 -20.20 -2.87 11.86
C LEU A 88 -19.67 -2.57 13.26
N ALA A 89 -20.51 -2.59 14.31
CA ALA A 89 -20.05 -2.31 15.67
C ALA A 89 -19.02 -3.35 16.18
N PRO A 90 -19.28 -4.67 16.09
CA PRO A 90 -18.25 -5.68 16.35
C PRO A 90 -17.01 -5.56 15.47
N LEU A 91 -17.17 -5.12 14.21
CA LEU A 91 -16.05 -4.90 13.31
C LEU A 91 -15.15 -3.75 13.78
N SER A 92 -15.71 -2.59 14.12
CA SER A 92 -14.96 -1.43 14.68
C SER A 92 -14.11 -1.85 15.89
N GLY A 93 -14.72 -2.58 16.84
CA GLY A 93 -14.00 -3.04 18.03
C GLY A 93 -12.84 -3.98 17.72
N ARG A 94 -12.96 -4.83 16.69
CA ARG A 94 -11.85 -5.70 16.23
C ARG A 94 -10.75 -4.90 15.55
N LEU A 95 -11.09 -3.92 14.71
CA LEU A 95 -10.12 -3.08 14.00
C LEU A 95 -9.26 -2.26 14.99
N LEU A 96 -9.90 -1.66 15.99
CA LEU A 96 -9.20 -0.86 17.01
C LEU A 96 -8.13 -1.67 17.76
N LYS A 97 -8.44 -2.91 18.12
CA LYS A 97 -7.56 -3.79 18.92
C LYS A 97 -6.29 -4.24 18.19
N ARG A 98 -6.16 -3.98 16.90
CA ARG A 98 -5.01 -4.45 16.09
C ARG A 98 -3.80 -3.53 16.15
N TRP A 99 -4.03 -2.25 16.45
CA TRP A 99 -3.00 -1.22 16.44
C TRP A 99 -2.24 -1.11 17.78
N THR A 100 -1.84 -2.25 18.35
CA THR A 100 -1.26 -2.33 19.71
C THR A 100 0.27 -2.35 19.71
N ALA A 101 0.90 -2.79 18.61
CA ALA A 101 2.34 -2.90 18.53
C ALA A 101 3.02 -1.52 18.75
N PRO A 102 4.10 -1.45 19.53
CA PRO A 102 4.76 -0.18 19.83
C PRO A 102 5.36 0.44 18.58
N VAL A 103 5.51 1.77 18.64
CA VAL A 103 6.21 2.52 17.61
C VAL A 103 7.71 2.18 17.67
N ALA A 104 8.33 1.99 16.51
CA ALA A 104 9.75 1.69 16.39
C ALA A 104 10.40 2.47 15.24
N ALA A 105 11.70 2.75 15.39
CA ALA A 105 12.51 3.32 14.32
C ALA A 105 12.62 2.33 13.15
N THR A 106 12.02 2.69 12.01
CA THR A 106 11.95 1.84 10.83
C THR A 106 12.54 2.56 9.64
N GLY A 107 13.44 1.87 8.92
CA GLY A 107 13.97 2.35 7.64
C GLY A 107 12.92 2.22 6.54
N LEU A 108 12.61 3.35 5.91
CA LEU A 108 11.58 3.51 4.88
C LEU A 108 12.20 3.95 3.56
N VAL A 109 11.54 3.56 2.47
CA VAL A 109 11.93 3.88 1.11
C VAL A 109 10.71 4.39 0.35
N VAL A 110 10.85 5.52 -0.33
CA VAL A 110 9.84 6.10 -1.22
C VAL A 110 10.46 6.36 -2.60
N ALA A 111 9.66 6.34 -3.66
CA ALA A 111 10.12 6.80 -4.96
C ALA A 111 10.34 8.32 -4.96
N THR A 112 11.34 8.81 -5.70
CA THR A 112 11.47 10.25 -5.96
C THR A 112 10.51 10.72 -7.02
N ARG A 113 10.31 12.04 -7.13
CA ARG A 113 9.47 12.63 -8.19
C ARG A 113 9.98 12.28 -9.59
N SER A 114 11.30 12.19 -9.76
CA SER A 114 11.92 11.80 -11.03
C SER A 114 11.59 10.36 -11.41
N ALA A 115 11.69 9.43 -10.46
CA ALA A 115 11.29 8.04 -10.69
C ALA A 115 9.79 7.91 -10.99
N GLY A 116 8.94 8.61 -10.25
CA GLY A 116 7.50 8.67 -10.53
C GLY A 116 7.20 9.11 -11.96
N ARG A 117 7.75 10.25 -12.41
CA ARG A 117 7.58 10.74 -13.80
C ARG A 117 8.05 9.72 -14.83
N TRP A 118 9.21 9.09 -14.59
CA TRP A 118 9.76 8.10 -15.52
C TRP A 118 8.90 6.85 -15.64
N MET A 119 8.35 6.37 -14.52
CA MET A 119 7.51 5.17 -14.47
C MET A 119 6.03 5.44 -14.82
N GLY A 120 5.65 6.69 -15.14
CA GLY A 120 4.24 7.08 -15.33
C GLY A 120 3.42 7.08 -14.03
N GLY A 121 4.11 7.07 -12.89
CA GLY A 121 3.55 6.96 -11.55
C GLY A 121 3.71 8.22 -10.70
N ASP A 122 3.58 7.99 -9.40
CA ASP A 122 3.69 8.98 -8.35
C ASP A 122 5.04 8.86 -7.62
N GLY A 123 5.47 9.93 -6.95
CA GLY A 123 6.73 9.94 -6.21
C GLY A 123 7.07 11.33 -5.67
N GLY A 124 8.06 11.38 -4.77
CA GLY A 124 8.58 12.62 -4.21
C GLY A 124 7.77 13.19 -3.05
N ARG A 125 6.88 12.39 -2.45
CA ARG A 125 6.20 12.72 -1.20
C ARG A 125 6.43 11.63 -0.16
N ARG A 126 7.14 11.96 0.91
CA ARG A 126 7.20 11.11 2.10
C ARG A 126 5.82 11.09 2.79
N PRO A 127 5.41 9.96 3.39
CA PRO A 127 4.23 9.93 4.24
C PRO A 127 4.40 10.89 5.43
N ARG A 128 3.31 11.53 5.86
CA ARG A 128 3.32 12.30 7.11
C ARG A 128 3.48 11.35 8.29
N ARG A 129 3.92 11.87 9.44
CA ARG A 129 4.10 11.05 10.66
C ARG A 129 2.83 10.29 11.06
N SER A 130 1.67 10.91 10.90
CA SER A 130 0.35 10.32 11.16
C SER A 130 -0.07 9.27 10.12
N GLU A 131 0.46 9.34 8.89
CA GLU A 131 0.10 8.47 7.77
C GLU A 131 1.00 7.22 7.71
N ALA A 132 2.27 7.35 8.11
CA ALA A 132 3.30 6.36 7.78
C ALA A 132 3.01 4.92 8.28
N SER A 133 2.34 4.76 9.42
CA SER A 133 1.98 3.40 9.90
C SER A 133 0.82 2.81 9.11
N HIS A 134 -0.12 3.64 8.66
CA HIS A 134 -1.23 3.25 7.80
C HIS A 134 -0.71 2.93 6.39
N ASP A 135 0.06 3.81 5.76
CA ASP A 135 0.64 3.58 4.42
C ASP A 135 1.53 2.31 4.38
N LEU A 136 2.27 2.01 5.45
CA LEU A 136 3.02 0.74 5.56
C LEU A 136 2.12 -0.49 5.58
N THR A 137 0.94 -0.36 6.18
CA THR A 137 -0.05 -1.43 6.27
C THR A 137 -0.76 -1.61 4.93
N VAL A 138 -1.09 -0.53 4.22
CA VAL A 138 -1.52 -0.57 2.80
C VAL A 138 -0.48 -1.32 1.98
N ALA A 139 0.81 -1.00 2.16
CA ALA A 139 1.87 -1.68 1.45
C ALA A 139 1.98 -3.17 1.79
N ALA A 140 1.66 -3.57 3.03
CA ALA A 140 1.59 -4.97 3.40
C ALA A 140 0.41 -5.69 2.72
N VAL A 141 -0.76 -5.05 2.56
CA VAL A 141 -1.89 -5.60 1.79
C VAL A 141 -1.50 -5.76 0.33
N TYR A 142 -0.92 -4.74 -0.29
CA TYR A 142 -0.45 -4.83 -1.67
C TYR A 142 0.51 -6.02 -1.86
N LEU A 143 1.50 -6.20 -0.99
CA LEU A 143 2.44 -7.32 -1.09
C LEU A 143 1.77 -8.68 -0.84
N ASN A 144 0.80 -8.77 0.07
CA ASN A 144 0.00 -9.98 0.25
C ASN A 144 -0.79 -10.30 -1.03
N TRP A 145 -1.47 -9.29 -1.58
CA TRP A 145 -2.26 -9.38 -2.80
C TRP A 145 -1.39 -9.77 -4.00
N ARG A 146 -0.26 -9.11 -4.20
CA ARG A 146 0.68 -9.35 -5.31
C ARG A 146 1.10 -10.82 -5.42
N ARG A 147 1.27 -11.52 -4.30
CA ARG A 147 1.69 -12.94 -4.29
C ARG A 147 0.61 -13.92 -4.69
N ARG A 148 -0.66 -13.53 -4.59
CA ARG A 148 -1.83 -14.40 -4.80
C ARG A 148 -2.71 -13.98 -5.98
N ALA A 149 -2.53 -12.75 -6.47
CA ALA A 149 -3.38 -12.18 -7.49
C ALA A 149 -3.22 -12.90 -8.84
N PRO A 150 -4.31 -13.10 -9.59
CA PRO A 150 -4.21 -13.55 -10.97
C PRO A 150 -3.46 -12.52 -11.83
N LYS A 151 -2.96 -12.94 -12.98
CA LYS A 151 -2.08 -12.11 -13.83
C LYS A 151 -2.82 -10.89 -14.39
N GLU A 152 -4.11 -11.02 -14.58
CA GLU A 152 -5.03 -10.03 -15.11
C GLU A 152 -5.44 -8.98 -14.06
N ALA A 153 -5.12 -9.24 -12.79
CA ALA A 153 -5.52 -8.39 -11.70
C ALA A 153 -4.72 -7.09 -11.68
N GLU A 154 -5.40 -5.98 -11.43
CA GLU A 154 -4.78 -4.66 -11.38
C GLU A 154 -4.98 -4.00 -10.02
N TRP A 155 -3.88 -3.74 -9.32
CA TRP A 155 -3.88 -2.86 -8.15
C TRP A 155 -3.81 -1.39 -8.57
N GLN A 156 -4.77 -0.61 -8.11
CA GLN A 156 -4.87 0.85 -8.26
C GLN A 156 -4.67 1.51 -6.89
N SER A 157 -3.58 2.27 -6.75
CA SER A 157 -3.27 3.01 -5.53
C SER A 157 -4.18 4.23 -5.34
N GLU A 158 -4.34 4.72 -4.11
CA GLU A 158 -5.01 6.00 -3.80
C GLU A 158 -4.58 7.14 -4.75
N ALA A 159 -3.28 7.25 -5.03
CA ALA A 159 -2.74 8.30 -5.90
C ALA A 159 -3.16 8.11 -7.37
N ARG A 160 -3.21 6.88 -7.86
CA ARG A 160 -3.73 6.57 -9.20
C ARG A 160 -5.22 6.84 -9.29
N LEU A 161 -6.00 6.42 -8.29
CA LEU A 161 -7.44 6.68 -8.23
C LEU A 161 -7.75 8.17 -8.32
N ARG A 162 -7.02 8.99 -7.55
CA ARG A 162 -7.14 10.45 -7.60
C ARG A 162 -6.81 11.02 -8.98
N ARG A 163 -5.76 10.52 -9.65
CA ARG A 163 -5.43 10.95 -11.04
C ARG A 163 -6.50 10.59 -12.06
N LEU A 164 -7.26 9.52 -11.81
CA LEU A 164 -8.40 9.11 -12.63
C LEU A 164 -9.70 9.86 -12.27
N GLY A 165 -9.66 10.84 -11.36
CA GLY A 165 -10.82 11.60 -10.90
C GLY A 165 -11.72 10.84 -9.93
N PHE A 166 -11.30 9.69 -9.43
CA PHE A 166 -12.05 8.96 -8.41
C PHE A 166 -11.91 9.68 -7.05
N GLY A 167 -13.01 9.78 -6.29
CA GLY A 167 -13.00 10.41 -4.97
C GLY A 167 -13.01 11.94 -4.96
N ASP A 168 -13.13 12.61 -6.12
CA ASP A 168 -13.25 14.08 -6.18
C ASP A 168 -14.63 14.58 -5.72
N GLN A 169 -15.67 13.76 -5.91
CA GLN A 169 -17.05 14.00 -5.45
C GLN A 169 -17.50 13.00 -4.39
N THR A 170 -16.66 12.02 -4.05
CA THR A 170 -16.98 10.86 -3.22
C THR A 170 -15.83 10.52 -2.29
N ARG A 171 -15.90 9.37 -1.59
CA ARG A 171 -14.81 8.91 -0.74
C ARG A 171 -13.70 8.28 -1.59
N LEU A 172 -12.46 8.63 -1.29
CA LEU A 172 -11.28 7.99 -1.89
C LEU A 172 -10.83 6.81 -1.01
N PRO A 173 -10.84 5.57 -1.51
CA PRO A 173 -10.37 4.41 -0.76
C PRO A 173 -8.84 4.34 -0.71
N ASP A 174 -8.31 3.54 0.21
CA ASP A 174 -6.86 3.32 0.35
C ASP A 174 -6.25 2.68 -0.91
N ALA A 175 -6.99 1.76 -1.53
CA ALA A 175 -6.70 1.21 -2.84
C ALA A 175 -7.95 0.58 -3.47
N MET A 176 -7.82 0.18 -4.72
CA MET A 176 -8.82 -0.62 -5.43
C MET A 176 -8.10 -1.71 -6.22
N VAL A 177 -8.76 -2.86 -6.32
CA VAL A 177 -8.31 -3.98 -7.14
C VAL A 177 -9.33 -4.19 -8.24
N GLU A 178 -8.87 -4.33 -9.48
CA GLU A 178 -9.71 -4.69 -10.62
C GLU A 178 -9.35 -6.09 -11.12
N ILE A 179 -10.33 -6.98 -11.22
CA ILE A 179 -10.19 -8.34 -11.76
C ILE A 179 -11.36 -8.57 -12.72
N ASP A 180 -11.08 -8.87 -13.99
CA ASP A 180 -12.11 -9.11 -15.02
C ASP A 180 -13.17 -8.00 -15.09
N GLY A 181 -12.74 -6.74 -14.94
CA GLY A 181 -13.60 -5.56 -14.92
C GLY A 181 -14.38 -5.32 -13.63
N VAL A 182 -14.29 -6.22 -12.65
CA VAL A 182 -14.89 -6.06 -11.32
C VAL A 182 -13.93 -5.31 -10.41
N ARG A 183 -14.39 -4.16 -9.90
CA ARG A 183 -13.63 -3.28 -9.01
C ARG A 183 -13.99 -3.54 -7.55
N THR A 184 -13.01 -3.98 -6.77
CA THR A 184 -13.14 -4.22 -5.33
C THR A 184 -12.33 -3.17 -4.56
N VAL A 185 -12.99 -2.45 -3.67
CA VAL A 185 -12.38 -1.48 -2.78
C VAL A 185 -11.54 -2.18 -1.71
N ILE A 186 -10.35 -1.67 -1.43
CA ILE A 186 -9.48 -2.12 -0.34
C ILE A 186 -9.38 -0.99 0.68
N GLU A 187 -9.79 -1.26 1.92
CA GLU A 187 -9.73 -0.29 3.02
C GLU A 187 -8.94 -0.87 4.20
N ILE A 188 -7.98 -0.12 4.75
CA ILE A 188 -7.27 -0.51 5.96
C ILE A 188 -8.05 -0.04 7.19
N GLY A 189 -8.55 -0.99 7.96
CA GLY A 189 -9.30 -0.69 9.17
C GLY A 189 -8.39 -0.15 10.28
N GLY A 190 -8.54 1.15 10.57
CA GLY A 190 -7.87 1.84 11.66
C GLY A 190 -8.70 1.93 12.95
N ALA A 191 -8.46 3.00 13.72
CA ALA A 191 -9.35 3.45 14.78
C ALA A 191 -10.62 4.10 14.18
N TYR A 192 -11.36 3.36 13.35
CA TYR A 192 -12.65 3.81 12.85
C TYR A 192 -13.74 3.55 13.88
N SER A 193 -14.59 4.56 14.06
CA SER A 193 -15.84 4.40 14.79
C SER A 193 -16.83 3.59 13.95
N THR A 194 -17.88 3.09 14.58
CA THR A 194 -18.97 2.37 13.88
C THR A 194 -19.60 3.26 12.80
N GLU A 195 -19.73 4.55 13.06
CA GLU A 195 -20.31 5.54 12.15
C GLU A 195 -19.45 5.68 10.89
N LYS A 196 -18.11 5.77 11.02
CA LYS A 196 -17.20 5.83 9.86
C LYS A 196 -17.25 4.57 8.99
N LEU A 197 -17.48 3.41 9.60
CA LEU A 197 -17.69 2.15 8.87
C LEU A 197 -19.06 2.12 8.19
N ALA A 198 -20.09 2.72 8.79
CA ALA A 198 -21.41 2.83 8.18
C ALA A 198 -21.36 3.76 6.96
N GLU A 199 -20.74 4.93 7.08
CA GLU A 199 -20.50 5.85 5.96
C GLU A 199 -19.72 5.17 4.82
N PHE A 200 -18.70 4.38 5.16
CA PHE A 200 -17.94 3.59 4.18
C PHE A 200 -18.82 2.55 3.48
N HIS A 201 -19.62 1.81 4.25
CA HIS A 201 -20.53 0.80 3.71
C HIS A 201 -21.57 1.43 2.79
N GLU A 202 -22.23 2.50 3.22
CA GLU A 202 -23.24 3.23 2.44
C GLU A 202 -22.65 3.77 1.13
N PHE A 203 -21.42 4.29 1.17
CA PHE A 203 -20.71 4.68 -0.05
C PHE A 203 -20.55 3.49 -1.00
N CYS A 204 -19.99 2.38 -0.53
CA CYS A 204 -19.78 1.20 -1.37
C CYS A 204 -21.09 0.60 -1.88
N TRP A 205 -22.15 0.62 -1.05
CA TRP A 205 -23.47 0.13 -1.41
C TRP A 205 -24.10 0.97 -2.52
N ARG A 206 -24.06 2.30 -2.40
CA ARG A 206 -24.59 3.23 -3.42
C ARG A 206 -23.86 3.12 -4.75
N GLU A 207 -22.55 2.95 -4.72
CA GLU A 207 -21.72 2.85 -5.93
C GLU A 207 -21.67 1.42 -6.50
N GLY A 208 -22.30 0.44 -5.84
CA GLY A 208 -22.27 -0.97 -6.26
C GLY A 208 -20.88 -1.60 -6.21
N LEU A 209 -20.01 -1.11 -5.31
CA LEU A 209 -18.62 -1.54 -5.18
C LEU A 209 -18.47 -2.60 -4.09
N PRO A 210 -18.04 -3.84 -4.43
CA PRO A 210 -17.53 -4.78 -3.44
C PRO A 210 -16.36 -4.18 -2.65
N TYR A 211 -16.16 -4.64 -1.42
CA TYR A 211 -15.02 -4.22 -0.63
C TYR A 211 -14.41 -5.31 0.26
N GLU A 212 -13.14 -5.11 0.58
CA GLU A 212 -12.41 -5.81 1.61
C GLU A 212 -11.90 -4.81 2.66
N ILE A 213 -12.20 -5.09 3.93
CA ILE A 213 -11.66 -4.33 5.06
C ILE A 213 -10.54 -5.15 5.70
N TRP A 214 -9.34 -4.58 5.70
CA TRP A 214 -8.09 -5.22 6.09
C TRP A 214 -7.56 -4.80 7.43
#